data_AF-A0A418SZM0-F1
#
_entry.id   AF-A0A418SZM0-F1
#
_cell.length_a   1.000
_cell.length_b   1.000
_cell.length_c   1.000
_cell.angle_alpha   90.00
_cell.angle_beta   90.00
_cell.angle_gamma   90.00
#
_symmetry.space_group_name_H-M   'P 1'
#
loop_
_entity.id
_entity.type
_entity.pdbx_description
1 polymer ?
#
loop_
_entity_poly.entity_id
_entity_poly.type
_entity_poly.pdbx_seq_one_letter_code
_entity_poly.pdbx_strand_id
1 'polypeptide(L)'
;MRGKTDNGRRWYQEIEHELAQVLVREGAAVVVNRHTIRRLYSNKEFRQLILTRDNYTCRFCGKYGDTIDHELPRAKGGHTTPANCVCACYECNQLKANRDVDEFMRTMD
;
A
#
# COMPACT_ATOMS: atom_id res chain seq x y z
N MET A 1 3.96 -6.07 -16.10
CA MET A 1 4.66 -5.58 -14.89
C MET A 1 5.77 -6.55 -14.49
N ARG A 2 6.88 -6.06 -13.94
CA ARG A 2 7.95 -6.88 -13.35
C ARG A 2 8.38 -6.39 -11.98
N GLY A 3 9.02 -7.24 -11.19
CA GLY A 3 9.59 -6.85 -9.91
C GLY A 3 10.56 -7.87 -9.34
N LYS A 4 10.87 -7.71 -8.05
CA LYS A 4 11.65 -8.66 -7.26
C LYS A 4 10.87 -9.01 -5.99
N THR A 5 10.99 -10.26 -5.56
CA THR A 5 10.57 -10.71 -4.22
C THR A 5 11.57 -10.23 -3.17
N ASP A 6 11.26 -10.43 -1.89
CA ASP A 6 12.13 -10.06 -0.76
C ASP A 6 13.49 -10.81 -0.78
N ASN A 7 13.55 -12.00 -1.37
CA ASN A 7 14.80 -12.76 -1.58
C ASN A 7 15.48 -12.44 -2.93
N GLY A 8 15.04 -11.40 -3.63
CA GLY A 8 15.65 -10.93 -4.88
C GLY A 8 15.24 -11.70 -6.14
N ARG A 9 14.42 -12.75 -6.04
CA ARG A 9 13.90 -13.49 -7.21
C ARG A 9 13.05 -12.56 -8.08
N ARG A 10 13.35 -12.53 -9.37
CA ARG A 10 12.61 -11.75 -10.36
C ARG A 10 11.27 -12.42 -10.68
N TRP A 11 10.26 -11.60 -10.92
CA TRP A 11 8.94 -12.06 -11.35
C TRP A 11 8.36 -11.13 -12.42
N TYR A 12 7.39 -11.67 -13.16
CA TYR A 12 6.65 -10.99 -14.22
C TYR A 12 5.17 -11.31 -14.08
N GLN A 13 4.32 -10.33 -14.38
CA GLN A 13 2.87 -10.45 -14.35
C GLN A 13 2.26 -9.51 -15.38
N GLU A 14 1.38 -10.02 -16.23
CA GLU A 14 0.52 -9.20 -17.09
C GLU A 14 -0.57 -8.55 -16.24
N ILE A 15 -0.82 -7.27 -16.51
CA ILE A 15 -1.80 -6.47 -15.77
C ILE A 15 -2.53 -5.56 -16.74
N GLU A 16 -3.73 -5.15 -16.37
CA GLU A 16 -4.48 -4.14 -17.09
C GLU A 16 -3.71 -2.82 -17.18
N HIS A 17 -3.91 -2.13 -18.31
CA HIS A 17 -3.22 -0.87 -18.58
C HIS A 17 -3.59 0.21 -17.54
N GLU A 18 -4.84 0.26 -17.12
CA GLU A 18 -5.34 1.19 -16.11
C GLU A 18 -4.64 0.98 -14.76
N LEU A 19 -4.48 -0.28 -14.34
CA LEU A 19 -3.72 -0.60 -13.13
C LEU A 19 -2.26 -0.16 -13.27
N ALA A 20 -1.64 -0.35 -14.43
CA ALA A 20 -0.27 0.09 -14.67
C ALA A 20 -0.12 1.61 -14.50
N GLN A 21 -1.08 2.39 -15.00
CA GLN A 21 -1.11 3.85 -14.85
C GLN A 21 -1.24 4.25 -13.37
N VAL A 22 -2.15 3.61 -12.63
CA VAL A 22 -2.35 3.91 -11.20
C VAL A 22 -1.06 3.62 -10.41
N LEU A 23 -0.44 2.45 -10.63
CA LEU A 23 0.78 2.06 -9.91
C LEU A 23 1.94 3.02 -10.16
N VAL A 24 2.06 3.59 -11.36
CA VAL A 24 3.10 4.59 -11.67
C VAL A 24 2.75 5.93 -11.03
N ARG A 25 1.52 6.42 -11.23
CA ARG A 25 1.06 7.72 -10.71
C ARG A 25 1.17 7.80 -9.19
N GLU A 26 0.85 6.72 -8.50
CA GLU A 26 0.88 6.65 -7.04
C GLU A 26 2.24 6.27 -6.46
N GLY A 27 3.29 6.21 -7.30
CA GLY A 27 4.68 6.01 -6.85
C GLY A 27 5.03 4.57 -6.47
N ALA A 28 4.26 3.59 -6.90
CA ALA A 28 4.50 2.18 -6.59
C ALA A 28 5.33 1.45 -7.66
N ALA A 29 5.42 2.02 -8.86
CA ALA A 29 6.15 1.50 -10.00
C ALA A 29 6.74 2.62 -10.86
N VAL A 30 7.66 2.25 -11.75
CA VAL A 30 8.23 3.14 -12.77
C VAL A 30 8.10 2.54 -14.16
N VAL A 31 7.96 3.39 -15.17
CA VAL A 31 7.99 2.98 -16.58
C VAL A 31 9.40 2.55 -16.94
N VAL A 32 9.53 1.39 -17.55
CA VAL A 32 10.81 0.87 -18.09
C VAL A 32 10.84 1.06 -19.60
N ASN A 33 9.75 0.70 -20.28
CA ASN A 33 9.54 0.86 -21.70
C ASN A 33 8.04 0.85 -22.00
N ARG A 34 7.66 0.97 -23.27
CA ARG A 34 6.27 1.05 -23.75
C ARG A 34 5.35 -0.05 -23.21
N HIS A 35 5.87 -1.23 -22.92
CA HIS A 35 5.10 -2.41 -22.53
C HIS A 35 5.39 -2.87 -21.09
N THR A 36 6.28 -2.19 -20.36
CA THR A 36 6.78 -2.67 -19.08
C THR A 36 6.87 -1.56 -18.06
N ILE A 37 6.15 -1.74 -16.96
CA ILE A 37 6.45 -1.08 -15.68
C ILE A 37 7.20 -2.03 -14.74
N ARG A 38 8.00 -1.47 -13.84
CA ARG A 38 8.71 -2.18 -12.79
C ARG A 38 8.25 -1.70 -11.42
N ARG A 39 7.83 -2.61 -10.54
CA ARG A 39 7.60 -2.32 -9.12
C ARG A 39 8.88 -1.81 -8.48
N LEU A 40 8.75 -0.72 -7.72
CA LEU A 40 9.89 -0.08 -7.07
C LEU A 40 10.34 -0.84 -5.82
N TYR A 41 9.40 -1.46 -5.11
CA TYR A 41 9.63 -2.06 -3.81
C TYR A 41 9.21 -3.53 -3.81
N SER A 42 10.02 -4.36 -3.16
CA SER A 42 9.60 -5.66 -2.62
C SER A 42 8.58 -5.47 -1.48
N ASN A 43 8.02 -6.55 -0.96
CA ASN A 43 7.01 -6.45 0.11
C ASN A 43 7.64 -5.89 1.39
N LYS A 44 8.84 -6.37 1.74
CA LYS A 44 9.59 -5.88 2.91
C LYS A 44 9.97 -4.41 2.78
N GLU A 45 10.50 -4.01 1.62
CA GLU A 45 10.87 -2.61 1.37
C GLU A 45 9.64 -1.70 1.38
N PHE A 46 8.52 -2.15 0.82
CA PHE A 46 7.28 -1.38 0.81
C PHE A 46 6.74 -1.17 2.23
N ARG A 47 6.72 -2.21 3.06
CA ARG A 47 6.32 -2.09 4.47
C ARG A 47 7.22 -1.10 5.20
N GLN A 48 8.54 -1.24 5.04
CA GLN A 48 9.51 -0.34 5.69
C GLN A 48 9.31 1.11 5.26
N LEU A 49 9.07 1.34 3.96
CA LEU A 49 8.79 2.67 3.41
C LEU A 49 7.61 3.34 4.13
N ILE A 50 6.47 2.64 4.23
CA ILE A 50 5.26 3.20 4.84
C ILE A 50 5.48 3.47 6.33
N LEU A 51 6.02 2.49 7.07
CA LEU A 51 6.23 2.63 8.52
C LEU A 51 7.20 3.77 8.85
N THR A 52 8.31 3.88 8.12
CA THR A 52 9.28 4.97 8.34
C THR A 52 8.72 6.33 7.90
N ARG A 53 8.01 6.41 6.76
CA ARG A 53 7.38 7.66 6.30
C ARG A 53 6.41 8.21 7.35
N ASP A 54 5.64 7.32 7.96
CA ASP A 54 4.60 7.68 8.92
C ASP A 54 5.12 7.72 10.37
N ASN A 55 6.43 7.68 10.59
CA ASN A 55 7.07 7.67 11.91
C ASN A 55 6.49 6.62 12.86
N TYR A 56 6.11 5.44 12.35
CA TYR A 56 5.45 4.38 13.11
C TYR A 56 4.22 4.87 13.89
N THR A 57 3.53 5.89 13.36
CA THR A 57 2.34 6.48 13.98
C THR A 57 1.11 5.96 13.27
N CYS A 58 0.22 5.31 14.02
CA CYS A 58 -1.05 4.81 13.49
C CYS A 58 -1.89 5.98 12.99
N ARG A 59 -2.26 5.93 11.71
CA ARG A 59 -3.09 6.93 11.03
C ARG A 59 -4.45 7.15 11.71
N PHE A 60 -4.97 6.13 12.38
CA PHE A 60 -6.31 6.10 12.96
C PHE A 60 -6.36 6.61 14.40
N CYS A 61 -5.49 6.11 15.28
CA CYS A 61 -5.52 6.46 16.70
C CYS A 61 -4.34 7.31 17.20
N GLY A 62 -3.35 7.58 16.35
CA GLY A 62 -2.15 8.34 16.71
C GLY A 62 -1.15 7.62 17.62
N LYS A 63 -1.44 6.39 18.08
CA LYS A 63 -0.50 5.56 18.87
C LYS A 63 0.54 4.89 17.98
N TYR A 64 1.51 4.21 18.59
CA TYR A 64 2.48 3.40 17.85
C TYR A 64 1.80 2.37 16.95
N GLY A 65 2.25 2.29 15.70
CA GLY A 65 1.79 1.34 14.69
C GLY A 65 2.97 0.63 14.03
N ASP A 66 2.82 -0.67 13.84
CA ASP A 66 3.82 -1.52 13.21
C ASP A 66 3.28 -2.28 12.01
N THR A 67 2.00 -2.11 11.66
CA THR A 67 1.35 -2.70 10.48
C THR A 67 1.09 -1.64 9.41
N ILE A 68 0.69 -2.10 8.21
CA ILE A 68 0.20 -1.23 7.14
C ILE A 68 -1.25 -1.58 6.85
N ASP A 69 -2.05 -0.58 6.51
CA ASP A 69 -3.42 -0.73 6.03
C ASP A 69 -3.67 0.15 4.81
N HIS A 70 -4.73 -0.13 4.06
CA HIS A 70 -5.19 0.65 2.92
C HIS A 70 -6.22 1.71 3.35
N GLU A 71 -6.01 2.96 2.93
CA GLU A 71 -7.01 4.02 3.12
C GLU A 71 -8.28 3.74 2.32
N LEU A 72 -8.18 3.53 1.00
CA LEU A 72 -9.25 2.90 0.23
C LEU A 72 -9.08 1.37 0.32
N PRO A 73 -10.06 0.61 0.85
CA PRO A 73 -9.93 -0.84 0.94
C PRO A 73 -9.76 -1.51 -0.43
N ARG A 74 -9.00 -2.62 -0.47
CA ARG A 74 -8.78 -3.38 -1.71
C ARG A 74 -10.09 -3.85 -2.37
N ALA A 75 -11.09 -4.21 -1.57
CA ALA A 75 -12.41 -4.60 -2.06
C ALA A 75 -13.16 -3.47 -2.80
N LYS A 76 -12.79 -2.21 -2.55
CA LYS A 76 -13.33 -1.01 -3.21
C LYS A 76 -12.38 -0.43 -4.27
N GLY A 77 -11.39 -1.20 -4.71
CA GLY A 77 -10.45 -0.79 -5.77
C GLY A 77 -9.15 -0.15 -5.25
N GLY A 78 -8.92 -0.08 -3.95
CA GLY A 78 -7.66 0.42 -3.41
C GLY A 78 -6.47 -0.49 -3.75
N HIS A 79 -5.37 0.12 -4.15
CA HIS A 79 -4.15 -0.61 -4.52
C HIS A 79 -3.04 -0.47 -3.48
N THR A 80 -2.09 -1.40 -3.48
CA THR A 80 -0.90 -1.32 -2.61
C THR A 80 0.11 -0.37 -3.21
N THR A 81 -0.03 0.90 -2.87
CA THR A 81 0.77 2.04 -3.35
C THR A 81 1.15 2.94 -2.19
N PRO A 82 2.24 3.71 -2.29
CA PRO A 82 2.55 4.71 -1.27
C PRO A 82 1.40 5.68 -1.01
N ALA A 83 0.65 6.08 -2.05
CA ALA A 83 -0.46 7.01 -1.88
C ALA A 83 -1.65 6.44 -1.09
N ASN A 84 -1.88 5.12 -1.13
CA ASN A 84 -3.06 4.49 -0.53
C ASN A 84 -2.76 3.67 0.72
N CYS A 85 -1.49 3.41 1.05
CA CYS A 85 -1.12 2.67 2.26
C CYS A 85 -0.61 3.59 3.36
N VAL A 86 -1.01 3.30 4.59
CA VAL A 86 -0.64 4.04 5.81
C VAL A 86 -0.20 3.11 6.94
N CYS A 87 0.55 3.64 7.89
CA CYS A 87 0.86 2.95 9.13
C CYS A 87 -0.40 2.80 10.01
N ALA A 88 -0.58 1.60 10.57
CA ALA A 88 -1.65 1.28 11.48
C ALA A 88 -1.16 0.42 12.65
N CYS A 89 -1.73 0.59 13.84
CA CYS A 89 -1.55 -0.37 14.92
C CYS A 89 -2.39 -1.62 14.66
N TYR A 90 -1.99 -2.75 15.26
CA TYR A 90 -2.71 -4.02 15.11
C TYR A 90 -4.20 -3.88 15.45
N GLU A 91 -4.54 -3.23 16.56
CA GLU A 91 -5.93 -3.06 17.02
C GLU A 91 -6.78 -2.30 16.00
N CYS A 92 -6.34 -1.14 15.53
CA CYS A 92 -7.10 -0.34 14.56
C CYS A 92 -7.23 -1.05 13.21
N ASN A 93 -6.16 -1.72 12.77
CA ASN A 93 -6.18 -2.49 11.51
C ASN A 93 -7.21 -3.64 11.58
N GLN A 94 -7.24 -4.38 12.70
CA GLN A 94 -8.24 -5.43 12.92
C GLN A 94 -9.66 -4.88 13.04
N LEU A 95 -9.86 -3.76 13.76
CA LEU A 95 -11.16 -3.15 13.94
C LEU A 95 -11.72 -2.60 12.63
N LYS A 96 -10.89 -1.95 11.81
CA LYS A 96 -11.32 -1.44 10.51
C LYS A 96 -11.74 -2.59 9.59
N ALA A 97 -10.96 -3.67 9.54
CA ALA A 97 -11.22 -4.81 8.66
C ALA A 97 -11.54 -4.35 7.21
N ASN A 98 -12.73 -4.67 6.68
CA ASN A 98 -13.18 -4.25 5.35
C ASN A 98 -14.02 -2.96 5.34
N ARG A 99 -14.14 -2.25 6.48
CA ARG A 99 -14.89 -0.99 6.56
C ARG A 99 -14.18 0.13 5.82
N ASP A 100 -14.96 1.10 5.38
CA ASP A 100 -14.45 2.34 4.80
C ASP A 100 -13.69 3.16 5.85
N VAL A 101 -12.62 3.87 5.46
CA VAL A 101 -11.90 4.75 6.41
C VAL A 101 -12.81 5.84 6.94
N ASP A 102 -13.60 6.48 6.08
CA ASP A 102 -14.43 7.61 6.50
C ASP A 102 -15.55 7.15 7.43
N GLU A 103 -16.03 5.92 7.25
CA GLU A 103 -16.98 5.29 8.16
C GLU A 103 -16.32 4.93 9.49
N PHE A 104 -15.12 4.36 9.46
CA PHE A 104 -14.40 3.95 10.67
C PHE A 104 -13.99 5.15 11.52
N MET A 105 -13.44 6.21 10.91
CA MET A 105 -13.01 7.41 11.62
C MET A 105 -14.17 8.09 12.36
N ARG A 106 -15.38 8.09 11.78
CA ARG A 106 -16.59 8.61 12.43
C ARG A 106 -17.04 7.82 13.66
N THR A 107 -16.54 6.59 13.85
CA THR A 107 -16.84 5.75 15.02
C THR A 107 -15.79 5.84 16.12
N MET A 108 -14.74 6.63 15.93
CA MET A 108 -13.61 6.77 16.86
C MET A 108 -13.63 8.09 17.65
N ASP A 109 -14.62 8.96 17.39
CA ASP A 109 -14.98 10.13 18.21
C ASP A 109 -15.93 9.72 19.35
#